data_AF-A0A349JKN8-F1
#
_entry.id   AF-A0A349JKN8-F1
#
_cell.length_a   1.000
_cell.length_b   1.000
_cell.length_c   1.000
_cell.angle_alpha   90.00
_cell.angle_beta   90.00
_cell.angle_gamma   90.00
#
_symmetry.space_group_name_H-M   'P 1'
#
loop_
_entity.id
_entity.type
_entity.pdbx_description
1 polymer ?
#
loop_
_entity_poly.entity_id
_entity_poly.type
_entity_poly.pdbx_seq_one_letter_code
_entity_poly.pdbx_strand_id
1 'polypeptide(L)'
;MSETSEKLLYVISAKKELAWLSFKETFDYLYNLETGFRDENTDKDGIKNKRLQAIRALDSLGHCDFYFSGDSSKNKVYAAPPVLVRLPCAGFPQAILAGARSPNTIQQLSDACQSVGNHINPEIKEQASELALIPKRVAVQAEDLRELHAIASSLGIPFIETPSAWSLLHFAASIDNYLATLKWSNDRELSWKRETFEPSSLQFKTIEKTDTNIRLSRYSHPSRNTKSYYLLQDGMCTETDLDWGRYAILKALRMNVLIYDKRRFTMAVPASANLPRLLERALTLCSGYAATYVKKLPHDPQIQGLNLFTAIPPQIAEMTASKLGQTLLQQSLNIT
;
A
#
# COMPACT_ATOMS: atom_id res chain seq x y z
N MET A 1 -16.74 -0.60 -19.23
CA MET A 1 -15.45 -0.94 -18.61
C MET A 1 -14.48 0.16 -18.97
N SER A 2 -13.80 0.77 -18.00
CA SER A 2 -12.80 1.80 -18.31
C SER A 2 -11.54 1.11 -18.81
N GLU A 3 -11.29 1.18 -20.11
CA GLU A 3 -10.03 0.74 -20.73
C GLU A 3 -8.82 1.51 -20.15
N THR A 4 -9.07 2.63 -19.47
CA THR A 4 -8.06 3.56 -18.95
C THR A 4 -7.36 3.04 -17.69
N SER A 5 -7.96 2.11 -16.93
CA SER A 5 -7.39 1.63 -15.67
C SER A 5 -6.03 0.93 -15.83
N GLU A 6 -5.81 0.26 -16.96
CA GLU A 6 -4.53 -0.40 -17.27
C GLU A 6 -3.50 0.56 -17.92
N LYS A 7 -3.96 1.68 -18.51
CA LYS A 7 -3.12 2.54 -19.37
C LYS A 7 -1.93 3.14 -18.62
N LEU A 8 -2.13 3.51 -17.35
CA LEU A 8 -1.05 4.04 -16.52
C LEU A 8 0.06 3.00 -16.34
N LEU A 9 -0.31 1.75 -16.01
CA LEU A 9 0.65 0.68 -15.86
C LEU A 9 1.35 0.36 -17.19
N TYR A 10 0.64 0.40 -18.32
CA TYR A 10 1.26 0.20 -19.64
C TYR A 10 2.34 1.25 -19.94
N VAL A 11 2.07 2.53 -19.66
CA VAL A 11 3.06 3.61 -19.86
C VAL A 11 4.28 3.38 -18.98
N ILE A 12 4.08 3.08 -17.69
CA ILE A 12 5.18 2.82 -16.74
C ILE A 12 5.98 1.59 -17.19
N SER A 13 5.30 0.52 -17.59
CA SER A 13 5.89 -0.74 -18.04
C SER A 13 6.74 -0.56 -19.31
N ALA A 14 6.22 0.18 -20.30
CA ALA A 14 6.93 0.47 -21.54
C ALA A 14 8.21 1.29 -21.30
N LYS A 15 8.18 2.20 -20.32
CA LYS A 15 9.33 3.02 -19.96
C LYS A 15 10.33 2.30 -19.05
N LYS A 16 9.89 1.30 -18.28
CA LYS A 16 10.62 0.58 -17.22
C LYS A 16 11.06 1.46 -16.05
N GLU A 17 11.55 2.66 -16.34
CA GLU A 17 11.91 3.71 -15.41
C GLU A 17 11.31 5.03 -15.89
N LEU A 18 10.69 5.77 -14.97
CA LEU A 18 10.03 7.04 -15.25
C LEU A 18 10.44 8.08 -14.23
N ALA A 19 10.80 9.28 -14.70
CA ALA A 19 11.00 10.42 -13.81
C ALA A 19 9.68 10.78 -13.10
N TRP A 20 9.75 11.21 -11.85
CA TRP A 20 8.57 11.55 -11.05
C TRP A 20 7.70 12.64 -11.70
N LEU A 21 8.29 13.60 -12.40
CA LEU A 21 7.53 14.62 -13.12
C LEU A 21 6.68 14.00 -14.24
N SER A 22 7.28 13.14 -15.07
CA SER A 22 6.58 12.43 -16.15
C SER A 22 5.50 11.49 -15.62
N PHE A 23 5.71 10.85 -14.47
CA PHE A 23 4.65 10.07 -13.81
C PHE A 23 3.46 10.95 -13.44
N LYS A 24 3.70 12.11 -12.80
CA LYS A 24 2.63 13.05 -12.41
C LYS A 24 1.84 13.52 -13.63
N GLU A 25 2.53 13.95 -14.68
CA GLU A 25 1.90 14.43 -15.92
C GLU A 25 1.07 13.34 -16.60
N THR A 26 1.61 12.11 -16.66
CA THR A 26 0.90 10.95 -17.23
C THR A 26 -0.35 10.61 -16.42
N PHE A 27 -0.22 10.55 -15.08
CA PHE A 27 -1.35 10.29 -14.20
C PHE A 27 -2.44 11.35 -14.38
N ASP A 28 -2.08 12.62 -14.33
CA ASP A 28 -3.04 13.73 -14.40
C ASP A 28 -3.76 13.75 -15.74
N TYR A 29 -3.04 13.49 -16.84
CA TYR A 29 -3.63 13.36 -18.17
C TYR A 29 -4.64 12.22 -18.25
N LEU A 30 -4.26 11.01 -17.82
CA LEU A 30 -5.14 9.84 -17.86
C LEU A 30 -6.35 9.97 -16.92
N TYR A 31 -6.15 10.56 -15.74
CA TYR A 31 -7.20 10.77 -14.76
C TYR A 31 -8.27 11.72 -15.31
N ASN A 32 -7.84 12.86 -15.86
CA ASN A 32 -8.75 13.83 -16.48
C ASN A 32 -9.49 13.26 -17.70
N LEU A 33 -8.85 12.34 -18.44
CA LEU A 33 -9.51 11.62 -19.54
C LEU A 33 -10.62 10.69 -19.04
N GLU A 34 -10.41 10.02 -17.90
CA GLU A 34 -11.36 9.07 -17.32
C GLU A 34 -12.55 9.75 -16.64
N THR A 35 -12.32 10.83 -15.88
CA THR A 35 -13.39 11.55 -15.19
C THR A 35 -14.12 12.55 -16.08
N GLY A 36 -13.56 12.83 -17.27
CA GLY A 36 -13.87 14.02 -18.06
C GLY A 36 -13.42 15.29 -17.34
N PHE A 37 -13.21 16.39 -18.07
CA PHE A 37 -12.97 17.73 -17.49
C PHE A 37 -14.17 18.27 -16.67
N ARG A 38 -15.14 17.43 -16.30
CA ARG A 38 -16.43 17.79 -15.69
C ARG A 38 -16.32 18.15 -14.22
N ASP A 39 -15.18 17.93 -13.60
CA ASP A 39 -14.97 18.24 -12.20
C ASP A 39 -14.20 19.56 -12.07
N GLU A 40 -14.81 20.66 -12.55
CA GLU A 40 -14.30 22.03 -12.34
C GLU A 40 -14.17 22.39 -10.83
N ASN A 41 -14.70 21.53 -9.95
CA ASN A 41 -14.57 21.58 -8.50
C ASN A 41 -13.60 20.54 -7.90
N THR A 42 -12.86 19.76 -8.70
CA THR A 42 -11.71 19.03 -8.15
C THR A 42 -10.62 20.04 -7.84
N ASP A 43 -10.63 20.50 -6.59
CA ASP A 43 -9.53 21.20 -5.98
C ASP A 43 -8.20 20.48 -6.32
N LYS A 44 -7.12 21.23 -6.53
CA LYS A 44 -5.80 20.65 -6.84
C LYS A 44 -5.34 19.65 -5.78
N ASP A 45 -5.88 19.76 -4.58
CA ASP A 45 -5.67 18.81 -3.49
C ASP A 45 -6.37 17.45 -3.72
N GLY A 46 -7.48 17.40 -4.46
CA GLY A 46 -8.20 16.18 -4.83
C GLY A 46 -7.39 15.25 -5.74
N ILE A 47 -6.89 15.76 -6.87
CA ILE A 47 -6.08 14.94 -7.81
C ILE A 47 -4.77 14.49 -7.17
N LYS A 48 -4.16 15.34 -6.33
CA LYS A 48 -2.97 14.98 -5.56
C LYS A 48 -3.24 13.81 -4.63
N ASN A 49 -4.38 13.81 -3.92
CA ASN A 49 -4.78 12.70 -3.06
C ASN A 49 -5.02 11.41 -3.85
N LYS A 50 -5.68 11.50 -5.01
CA LYS A 50 -5.86 10.34 -5.92
C LYS A 50 -4.53 9.78 -6.43
N ARG A 51 -3.58 10.66 -6.75
CA ARG A 51 -2.23 10.24 -7.15
C ARG A 51 -1.50 9.52 -6.02
N LEU A 52 -1.59 10.01 -4.78
CA LEU A 52 -1.00 9.36 -3.62
C LEU A 52 -1.62 7.98 -3.34
N GLN A 53 -2.94 7.86 -3.50
CA GLN A 53 -3.64 6.56 -3.41
C GLN A 53 -3.13 5.60 -4.50
N ALA A 54 -2.96 6.08 -5.73
CA ALA A 54 -2.50 5.24 -6.83
C ALA A 54 -1.05 4.77 -6.67
N ILE A 55 -0.16 5.64 -6.21
CA ILE A 55 1.23 5.26 -5.88
C ILE A 55 1.24 4.13 -4.87
N ARG A 56 0.47 4.31 -3.79
CA ARG A 56 0.40 3.32 -2.73
C ARG A 56 -0.19 2.00 -3.21
N ALA A 57 -1.27 2.03 -3.99
CA ALA A 57 -1.88 0.83 -4.55
C ALA A 57 -0.97 0.11 -5.54
N LEU A 58 -0.34 0.82 -6.49
CA LEU A 58 0.61 0.24 -7.47
C LEU A 58 1.83 -0.38 -6.77
N ASP A 59 2.29 0.24 -5.70
CA ASP A 59 3.37 -0.25 -4.85
C ASP A 59 2.96 -1.52 -4.09
N SER A 60 1.83 -1.47 -3.38
CA SER A 60 1.33 -2.60 -2.57
C SER A 60 0.90 -3.80 -3.43
N LEU A 61 0.45 -3.57 -4.66
CA LEU A 61 0.15 -4.64 -5.64
C LEU A 61 1.42 -5.25 -6.28
N GLY A 62 2.60 -4.68 -6.03
CA GLY A 62 3.87 -5.16 -6.58
C GLY A 62 4.04 -4.86 -8.07
N HIS A 63 3.35 -3.84 -8.60
CA HIS A 63 3.52 -3.41 -9.99
C HIS A 63 4.67 -2.42 -10.16
N CYS A 64 4.86 -1.54 -9.18
CA CYS A 64 5.85 -0.48 -9.24
C CYS A 64 6.63 -0.35 -7.92
N ASP A 65 7.84 0.18 -8.01
CA ASP A 65 8.58 0.69 -6.86
C ASP A 65 8.80 2.20 -7.03
N PHE A 66 8.63 2.94 -5.93
CA PHE A 66 8.79 4.39 -5.91
C PHE A 66 10.02 4.77 -5.09
N TYR A 67 10.93 5.51 -5.72
CA TYR A 67 12.12 6.02 -5.07
C TYR A 67 12.00 7.54 -4.92
N PHE A 68 11.93 8.00 -3.67
CA PHE A 68 11.94 9.40 -3.32
C PHE A 68 13.21 9.71 -2.53
N SER A 69 13.98 10.71 -2.99
CA SER A 69 15.20 11.16 -2.35
C SER A 69 15.06 12.62 -1.90
N GLY A 70 15.98 13.08 -1.04
CA GLY A 70 16.06 14.50 -0.65
C GLY A 70 16.29 15.45 -1.83
N ASP A 71 16.84 14.94 -2.93
CA ASP A 71 16.91 15.63 -4.21
C ASP A 71 15.76 15.18 -5.11
N SER A 72 14.77 16.06 -5.27
CA SER A 72 13.56 15.74 -6.05
C SER A 72 13.82 15.45 -7.52
N SER A 73 14.96 15.90 -8.08
CA SER A 73 15.34 15.60 -9.46
C SER A 73 15.65 14.11 -9.69
N LYS A 74 15.98 13.39 -8.61
CA LYS A 74 16.29 11.95 -8.62
C LYS A 74 15.08 11.07 -8.32
N ASN A 75 13.91 11.66 -8.07
CA ASN A 75 12.71 10.89 -7.78
C ASN A 75 12.27 10.12 -9.01
N LYS A 76 12.09 8.80 -8.85
CA LYS A 76 11.85 7.87 -9.95
C LYS A 76 10.79 6.84 -9.59
N VAL A 77 10.11 6.36 -10.63
CA VAL A 77 9.17 5.24 -10.58
C VAL A 77 9.75 4.12 -11.43
N TYR A 78 9.83 2.92 -10.88
CA TYR A 78 10.34 1.74 -11.56
C TYR A 78 9.20 0.74 -11.75
N ALA A 79 9.03 0.22 -12.96
CA ALA A 79 8.17 -0.92 -13.20
C ALA A 79 8.84 -2.18 -12.64
N ALA A 80 8.15 -2.94 -11.81
CA ALA A 80 8.63 -4.25 -11.40
C ALA A 80 8.54 -5.23 -12.60
N PRO A 81 9.48 -6.16 -12.78
CA PRO A 81 9.36 -7.19 -13.81
C PRO A 81 8.07 -8.01 -13.67
N PRO A 82 7.45 -8.47 -14.77
CA PRO A 82 6.26 -9.31 -14.69
C PRO A 82 6.57 -10.63 -13.98
N VAL A 83 5.66 -11.07 -13.12
CA VAL A 83 5.85 -12.27 -12.28
C VAL A 83 4.50 -12.87 -11.88
N LEU A 84 4.41 -14.19 -11.87
CA LEU A 84 3.30 -14.89 -11.21
C LEU A 84 3.66 -15.13 -9.74
N VAL A 85 2.81 -14.64 -8.85
CA VAL A 85 3.02 -14.72 -7.40
C VAL A 85 1.94 -15.58 -6.78
N ARG A 86 2.32 -16.66 -6.09
CA ARG A 86 1.36 -17.50 -5.38
C ARG A 86 0.67 -16.74 -4.24
N LEU A 87 -0.63 -16.92 -4.11
CA LEU A 87 -1.42 -16.43 -2.98
C LEU A 87 -1.38 -17.42 -1.79
N PRO A 88 -1.42 -16.94 -0.55
CA PRO A 88 -1.49 -17.78 0.66
C PRO A 88 -2.92 -18.26 0.92
N CYS A 89 -3.60 -18.82 -0.09
CA CYS A 89 -4.97 -19.32 0.02
C CYS A 89 -5.02 -20.82 0.35
N ALA A 90 -6.10 -21.24 1.01
CA ALA A 90 -6.41 -22.66 1.20
C ALA A 90 -7.10 -23.22 -0.05
N GLY A 91 -7.00 -24.54 -0.25
CA GLY A 91 -7.55 -25.23 -1.40
C GLY A 91 -6.59 -25.27 -2.58
N PHE A 92 -7.13 -25.17 -3.80
CA PHE A 92 -6.34 -25.20 -5.03
C PHE A 92 -5.37 -24.02 -5.11
N PRO A 93 -4.14 -24.23 -5.61
CA PRO A 93 -3.17 -23.17 -5.72
C PRO A 93 -3.65 -22.06 -6.67
N GLN A 94 -3.52 -20.82 -6.20
CA GLN A 94 -3.81 -19.63 -6.97
C GLN A 94 -2.58 -18.72 -7.03
N ALA A 95 -2.38 -18.07 -8.16
CA ALA A 95 -1.37 -17.04 -8.34
C ALA A 95 -1.96 -15.78 -8.98
N ILE A 96 -1.35 -14.63 -8.73
CA ILE A 96 -1.68 -13.36 -9.37
C ILE A 96 -0.55 -12.89 -10.27
N LEU A 97 -0.90 -12.19 -11.34
CA LEU A 97 0.07 -11.50 -12.19
C LEU A 97 0.40 -10.11 -11.61
N ALA A 98 1.59 -9.99 -11.04
CA ALA A 98 2.17 -8.75 -10.56
C ALA A 98 3.23 -8.22 -11.54
N GLY A 99 3.73 -7.01 -11.30
CA GLY A 99 4.73 -6.37 -12.14
C GLY A 99 4.18 -5.75 -13.42
N ALA A 100 5.09 -5.50 -14.36
CA ALA A 100 4.83 -4.81 -15.61
C ALA A 100 3.81 -5.54 -16.48
N ARG A 101 3.02 -4.78 -17.24
CA ARG A 101 2.03 -5.31 -18.19
C ARG A 101 2.09 -4.54 -19.50
N SER A 102 1.65 -5.22 -20.56
CA SER A 102 1.45 -4.67 -21.90
C SER A 102 0.00 -4.85 -22.32
N PRO A 103 -0.46 -4.16 -23.38
CA PRO A 103 -1.82 -4.35 -23.92
C PRO A 103 -2.15 -5.81 -24.27
N ASN A 104 -1.16 -6.62 -24.63
CA ASN A 104 -1.35 -8.01 -25.03
C ASN A 104 -1.26 -9.00 -23.86
N THR A 105 -0.90 -8.54 -22.66
CA THR A 105 -0.57 -9.42 -21.53
C THR A 105 -1.72 -10.32 -21.10
N ILE A 106 -2.96 -9.82 -21.15
CA ILE A 106 -4.14 -10.63 -20.80
C ILE A 106 -4.37 -11.75 -21.81
N GLN A 107 -4.26 -11.44 -23.11
CA GLN A 107 -4.42 -12.44 -24.16
C GLN A 107 -3.32 -13.50 -24.07
N GLN A 108 -2.07 -13.06 -23.91
CA GLN A 108 -0.92 -13.96 -23.73
C GLN A 108 -1.10 -14.89 -22.53
N LEU A 109 -1.61 -14.38 -21.40
CA LEU A 109 -1.91 -15.19 -20.22
C LEU A 109 -3.02 -16.21 -20.51
N SER A 110 -4.08 -15.80 -21.21
CA SER A 110 -5.17 -16.70 -21.60
C SER A 110 -4.66 -17.83 -22.49
N ASP A 111 -3.85 -17.51 -23.49
CA ASP A 111 -3.27 -18.49 -24.41
C ASP A 111 -2.34 -19.46 -23.66
N ALA A 112 -1.55 -18.95 -22.70
CA ALA A 112 -0.68 -19.77 -21.84
C ALA A 112 -1.47 -20.66 -20.87
N CYS A 113 -2.63 -20.23 -20.36
CA CYS A 113 -3.50 -21.08 -19.55
C CYS A 113 -4.07 -22.23 -20.39
N GLN A 114 -4.56 -21.92 -21.59
CA GLN A 114 -5.15 -22.90 -22.50
C GLN A 114 -4.13 -23.93 -23.02
N SER A 115 -2.88 -23.53 -23.21
CA SER A 115 -1.81 -24.45 -23.64
C SER A 115 -1.43 -25.49 -22.57
N VAL A 116 -1.66 -25.17 -21.29
CA VAL A 116 -1.42 -26.08 -20.16
C VAL A 116 -2.64 -26.95 -19.89
N GLY A 117 -3.85 -26.37 -19.92
CA GLY A 117 -5.08 -27.15 -19.74
C GLY A 117 -6.35 -26.35 -20.01
N ASN A 118 -7.30 -26.96 -20.72
CA ASN A 118 -8.59 -26.34 -21.08
C ASN A 118 -9.46 -25.95 -19.87
N HIS A 119 -9.16 -26.46 -18.68
CA HIS A 119 -9.88 -26.17 -17.45
C HIS A 119 -9.36 -24.92 -16.73
N ILE A 120 -8.18 -24.40 -17.12
CA ILE A 120 -7.53 -23.26 -16.49
C ILE A 120 -7.93 -21.99 -17.23
N ASN A 121 -8.55 -21.05 -16.51
CA ASN A 121 -8.95 -19.76 -17.07
C ASN A 121 -8.51 -18.61 -16.15
N PRO A 122 -7.96 -17.53 -16.70
CA PRO A 122 -7.61 -16.36 -15.90
C PRO A 122 -8.87 -15.65 -15.39
N GLU A 123 -8.90 -15.37 -14.10
CA GLU A 123 -9.89 -14.53 -13.46
C GLU A 123 -9.42 -13.08 -13.50
N ILE A 124 -10.23 -12.22 -14.13
CA ILE A 124 -9.94 -10.79 -14.26
C ILE A 124 -11.02 -10.00 -13.54
N LYS A 125 -10.64 -9.27 -12.49
CA LYS A 125 -11.55 -8.48 -11.67
C LYS A 125 -11.05 -7.06 -11.47
N GLU A 126 -11.97 -6.10 -11.53
CA GLU A 126 -11.67 -4.70 -11.21
C GLU A 126 -11.24 -4.57 -9.74
N GLN A 127 -10.42 -3.56 -9.47
CA GLN A 127 -10.13 -3.11 -8.11
C GLN A 127 -11.33 -2.31 -7.55
N ALA A 128 -11.28 -1.97 -6.26
CA ALA A 128 -12.30 -1.11 -5.65
C ALA A 128 -12.47 0.20 -6.45
N SER A 129 -13.73 0.58 -6.73
CA SER A 129 -14.09 1.66 -7.68
C SER A 129 -13.59 3.05 -7.30
N GLU A 130 -13.25 3.26 -6.04
CA GLU A 130 -12.74 4.51 -5.51
C GLU A 130 -11.27 4.77 -5.85
N LEU A 131 -10.55 3.74 -6.30
CA LEU A 131 -9.16 3.82 -6.74
C LEU A 131 -9.11 4.06 -8.25
N ALA A 132 -8.53 5.19 -8.64
CA ALA A 132 -8.40 5.57 -10.04
C ALA A 132 -7.10 5.02 -10.66
N LEU A 133 -7.19 4.63 -11.94
CA LEU A 133 -6.03 4.18 -12.75
C LEU A 133 -5.24 3.02 -12.14
N ILE A 134 -5.91 2.11 -11.43
CA ILE A 134 -5.29 0.90 -10.87
C ILE A 134 -5.58 -0.29 -11.79
N PRO A 135 -4.55 -1.06 -12.17
CA PRO A 135 -4.73 -2.25 -13.00
C PRO A 135 -5.61 -3.28 -12.32
N LYS A 136 -6.34 -4.04 -13.13
CA LYS A 136 -7.22 -5.12 -12.68
C LYS A 136 -6.42 -6.20 -11.97
N ARG A 137 -7.05 -6.86 -11.02
CA ARG A 137 -6.54 -8.11 -10.49
C ARG A 137 -6.66 -9.17 -11.59
N VAL A 138 -5.56 -9.83 -11.87
CA VAL A 138 -5.48 -10.94 -12.82
C VAL A 138 -4.93 -12.13 -12.05
N ALA A 139 -5.74 -13.16 -11.89
CA ALA A 139 -5.40 -14.35 -11.13
C ALA A 139 -5.61 -15.62 -11.95
N VAL A 140 -4.83 -16.64 -11.65
CA VAL A 140 -4.98 -17.98 -12.22
C VAL A 140 -5.03 -18.97 -11.08
N GLN A 141 -6.01 -19.86 -11.13
CA GLN A 141 -6.12 -21.00 -10.22
C GLN A 141 -5.92 -22.28 -11.03
N ALA A 142 -5.17 -23.22 -10.48
CA ALA A 142 -4.86 -24.49 -11.11
C ALA A 142 -5.05 -25.63 -10.10
N GLU A 143 -5.05 -26.89 -10.54
CA GLU A 143 -5.21 -28.02 -9.63
C GLU A 143 -3.93 -28.29 -8.83
N ASP A 144 -2.78 -28.04 -9.44
CA ASP A 144 -1.47 -28.17 -8.79
C ASP A 144 -0.46 -27.07 -9.16
N LEU A 145 0.68 -27.04 -8.46
CA LEU A 145 1.71 -26.02 -8.64
C LEU A 145 2.51 -26.16 -9.94
N ARG A 146 2.56 -27.37 -10.52
CA ARG A 146 3.29 -27.63 -11.77
C ARG A 146 2.60 -26.94 -12.93
N GLU A 147 1.27 -26.88 -12.92
CA GLU A 147 0.49 -26.13 -13.90
C GLU A 147 0.79 -24.63 -13.84
N LEU A 148 0.83 -24.03 -12.65
CA LEU A 148 1.22 -22.61 -12.50
C LEU A 148 2.65 -22.34 -12.97
N HIS A 149 3.60 -23.25 -12.67
CA HIS A 149 4.97 -23.19 -13.19
C HIS A 149 4.99 -23.26 -14.72
N ALA A 150 4.21 -24.15 -15.32
CA ALA A 150 4.13 -24.31 -16.77
C ALA A 150 3.55 -23.05 -17.45
N ILE A 151 2.52 -22.43 -16.86
CA ILE A 151 1.95 -21.17 -17.37
C ILE A 151 3.00 -20.05 -17.32
N ALA A 152 3.71 -19.90 -16.20
CA ALA A 152 4.77 -18.90 -16.08
C ALA A 152 5.90 -19.13 -17.09
N SER A 153 6.30 -20.39 -17.29
CA SER A 153 7.31 -20.80 -18.27
C SER A 153 6.88 -20.49 -19.70
N SER A 154 5.62 -20.75 -20.05
CA SER A 154 5.04 -20.42 -21.36
C SER A 154 5.03 -18.91 -21.63
N LEU A 155 4.91 -18.10 -20.59
CA LEU A 155 4.98 -16.63 -20.66
C LEU A 155 6.41 -16.07 -20.62
N GLY A 156 7.40 -16.90 -20.31
CA GLY A 156 8.78 -16.46 -20.09
C GLY A 156 8.95 -15.56 -18.87
N ILE A 157 8.10 -15.73 -17.84
CA ILE A 157 8.16 -14.94 -16.60
C ILE A 157 8.42 -15.85 -15.39
N PRO A 158 9.00 -15.33 -14.29
CA PRO A 158 9.18 -16.12 -13.08
C PRO A 158 7.85 -16.50 -12.42
N PHE A 159 7.84 -17.65 -11.75
CA PHE A 159 6.81 -18.02 -10.77
C PHE A 159 7.42 -18.05 -9.38
N ILE A 160 6.83 -17.30 -8.45
CA ILE A 160 7.19 -17.32 -7.04
C ILE A 160 6.25 -18.27 -6.32
N GLU A 161 6.73 -19.48 -6.07
CA GLU A 161 5.97 -20.55 -5.44
C GLU A 161 5.71 -20.30 -3.95
N THR A 162 6.66 -19.68 -3.23
CA THR A 162 6.43 -19.28 -1.84
C THR A 162 5.59 -18.00 -1.83
N PRO A 163 4.44 -17.95 -1.15
CA PRO A 163 3.62 -16.75 -1.13
C PRO A 163 4.41 -15.51 -0.70
N SER A 164 4.49 -14.50 -1.58
CA SER A 164 5.31 -13.31 -1.33
C SER A 164 4.88 -12.54 -0.09
N ALA A 165 3.61 -12.63 0.31
CA ALA A 165 3.13 -12.08 1.58
C ALA A 165 3.94 -12.59 2.78
N TRP A 166 4.29 -13.88 2.79
CA TRP A 166 5.10 -14.49 3.85
C TRP A 166 6.55 -13.99 3.80
N SER A 167 7.17 -14.06 2.61
CA SER A 167 8.56 -13.63 2.40
C SER A 167 8.76 -12.15 2.75
N LEU A 168 7.82 -11.29 2.34
CA LEU A 168 7.85 -9.86 2.65
C LEU A 168 7.73 -9.59 4.14
N LEU A 169 6.85 -10.29 4.85
CA LEU A 169 6.77 -10.13 6.30
C LEU A 169 8.07 -10.56 6.97
N HIS A 170 8.62 -11.72 6.63
CA HIS A 170 9.90 -12.15 7.21
C HIS A 170 11.05 -11.17 6.93
N PHE A 171 11.08 -10.58 5.74
CA PHE A 171 12.07 -9.58 5.36
C PHE A 171 11.85 -8.20 6.02
N ALA A 172 10.59 -7.78 6.20
CA ALA A 172 10.27 -6.46 6.73
C ALA A 172 10.77 -6.27 8.17
N ALA A 173 11.23 -5.06 8.50
CA ALA A 173 11.64 -4.71 9.86
C ALA A 173 10.47 -4.81 10.87
N SER A 174 10.80 -4.98 12.15
CA SER A 174 9.90 -4.63 13.24
C SER A 174 10.07 -3.15 13.60
N ILE A 175 9.12 -2.59 14.33
CA ILE A 175 9.16 -1.22 14.86
C ILE A 175 10.38 -1.03 15.76
N ASP A 176 10.77 -2.04 16.54
CA ASP A 176 12.00 -1.99 17.35
C ASP A 176 13.24 -1.91 16.49
N ASN A 177 13.34 -2.76 15.47
CA ASN A 177 14.47 -2.74 14.54
C ASN A 177 14.53 -1.40 13.81
N TYR A 178 13.38 -0.86 13.38
CA TYR A 178 13.30 0.44 12.73
C TYR A 178 13.79 1.56 13.67
N LEU A 179 13.26 1.64 14.89
CA LEU A 179 13.65 2.67 15.87
C LEU A 179 15.14 2.59 16.24
N ALA A 180 15.71 1.39 16.29
CA ALA A 180 17.13 1.19 16.51
C ALA A 180 18.02 1.73 15.37
N THR A 181 17.49 1.92 14.16
CA THR A 181 18.24 2.52 13.04
C THR A 181 18.22 4.05 13.04
N LEU A 182 17.37 4.68 13.86
CA LEU A 182 17.22 6.12 13.87
C LEU A 182 18.43 6.80 14.51
N LYS A 183 18.80 7.96 13.96
CA LYS A 183 19.91 8.79 14.44
C LYS A 183 19.37 9.94 15.25
N TRP A 184 19.30 9.73 16.56
CA TRP A 184 18.84 10.73 17.50
C TRP A 184 19.87 11.85 17.68
N SER A 185 19.39 13.09 17.71
CA SER A 185 20.19 14.27 17.99
C SER A 185 19.53 15.19 19.01
N ASN A 186 20.34 15.99 19.69
CA ASN A 186 19.90 17.08 20.57
C ASN A 186 19.71 18.39 19.80
N ASP A 187 19.45 18.32 18.50
CA ASP A 187 19.28 19.51 17.68
C ASP A 187 18.04 20.29 18.12
N ARG A 188 18.08 21.60 17.93
CA ARG A 188 16.90 22.43 18.17
C ARG A 188 15.81 22.04 17.17
N GLU A 189 14.58 21.94 17.67
CA GLU A 189 13.42 21.73 16.82
C GLU A 189 13.34 22.78 15.71
N LEU A 190 12.84 22.36 14.55
CA LEU A 190 12.60 23.26 13.44
C LEU A 190 11.59 24.35 13.84
N SER A 191 11.85 25.58 13.45
CA SER A 191 10.97 26.74 13.67
C SER A 191 9.81 26.82 12.66
N TRP A 192 9.58 25.77 11.87
CA TRP A 192 8.58 25.75 10.81
C TRP A 192 7.16 25.51 11.35
N LYS A 193 6.14 25.84 10.54
CA LYS A 193 4.75 25.50 10.85
C LYS A 193 4.63 23.99 11.07
N ARG A 194 4.03 23.62 12.20
CA ARG A 194 3.95 22.25 12.69
C ARG A 194 2.54 21.83 13.04
N GLU A 195 2.25 20.57 12.79
CA GLU A 195 1.14 19.82 13.39
C GLU A 195 1.69 18.59 14.11
N THR A 196 1.01 18.15 15.15
CA THR A 196 1.39 17.00 15.97
C THR A 196 0.38 15.88 15.79
N PHE A 197 0.85 14.65 15.71
CA PHE A 197 0.01 13.47 15.63
C PHE A 197 -0.74 13.26 16.94
N GLU A 198 -2.07 13.31 16.87
CA GLU A 198 -2.99 13.03 17.96
C GLU A 198 -3.40 11.55 17.95
N PRO A 199 -2.96 10.75 18.94
CA PRO A 199 -3.16 9.29 18.95
C PRO A 199 -4.63 8.85 19.03
N SER A 200 -5.50 9.64 19.65
CA SER A 200 -6.93 9.31 19.80
C SER A 200 -7.68 9.38 18.47
N SER A 201 -7.44 10.44 17.69
CA SER A 201 -8.05 10.61 16.36
C SER A 201 -7.20 10.10 15.19
N LEU A 202 -5.96 9.67 15.48
CA LEU A 202 -4.96 9.25 14.50
C LEU A 202 -4.68 10.30 13.42
N GLN A 203 -4.75 11.58 13.76
CA GLN A 203 -4.62 12.69 12.82
C GLN A 203 -3.57 13.70 13.27
N PHE A 204 -3.02 14.45 12.31
CA PHE A 204 -2.18 15.59 12.63
C PHE A 204 -3.05 16.82 12.90
N LYS A 205 -2.83 17.47 14.05
CA LYS A 205 -3.53 18.69 14.44
C LYS A 205 -2.55 19.75 14.94
N THR A 206 -2.96 21.02 14.91
CA THR A 206 -2.21 22.09 15.56
C THR A 206 -2.37 21.97 17.07
N ILE A 207 -1.35 21.42 17.74
CA ILE A 207 -1.34 21.21 19.19
C ILE A 207 -0.15 21.98 19.76
N GLU A 208 -0.40 22.90 20.70
CA GLU A 208 0.65 23.73 21.30
C GLU A 208 1.47 22.99 22.36
N LYS A 209 0.83 22.13 23.16
CA LYS A 209 1.47 21.33 24.21
C LYS A 209 1.01 19.88 24.17
N THR A 210 1.96 18.98 24.33
CA THR A 210 1.72 17.54 24.52
C THR A 210 2.15 17.17 25.93
N ASP A 211 1.30 16.46 26.67
CA ASP A 211 1.62 16.00 28.02
C ASP A 211 2.57 14.77 28.01
N THR A 212 2.91 14.27 26.83
CA THR A 212 3.75 13.09 26.63
C THR A 212 5.19 13.50 26.29
N ASN A 213 6.15 12.77 26.85
CA ASN A 213 7.57 12.91 26.52
C ASN A 213 7.93 12.45 25.10
N ILE A 214 6.99 11.79 24.40
CA ILE A 214 7.14 11.37 23.01
C ILE A 214 6.07 12.04 22.14
N ARG A 215 6.45 12.52 20.95
CA ARG A 215 5.52 13.02 19.94
C ARG A 215 6.04 12.85 18.52
N LEU A 216 5.11 12.70 17.59
CA LEU A 216 5.39 12.75 16.15
C LEU A 216 4.88 14.07 15.60
N SER A 217 5.76 14.80 14.93
CA SER A 217 5.45 16.12 14.41
C SER A 217 5.66 16.18 12.89
N ARG A 218 4.69 16.78 12.20
CA ARG A 218 4.73 17.09 10.77
C ARG A 218 5.07 18.56 10.60
N TYR A 219 6.23 18.83 10.01
CA TYR A 219 6.70 20.17 9.70
C TYR A 219 6.48 20.49 8.22
N SER A 220 6.12 21.73 7.91
CA SER A 220 5.91 22.21 6.55
C SER A 220 7.05 23.13 6.15
N HIS A 221 7.83 22.75 5.12
CA HIS A 221 8.91 23.60 4.64
C HIS A 221 8.35 24.98 4.20
N PRO A 222 8.93 26.11 4.63
CA PRO A 222 8.33 27.43 4.46
C PRO A 222 8.13 27.84 2.99
N SER A 223 9.08 27.52 2.10
CA SER A 223 8.98 27.85 0.67
C SER A 223 8.42 26.73 -0.22
N ARG A 224 8.76 25.46 0.05
CA ARG A 224 8.40 24.32 -0.82
C ARG A 224 7.10 23.63 -0.41
N ASN A 225 6.61 23.89 0.80
CA ASN A 225 5.47 23.19 1.43
C ASN A 225 5.58 21.65 1.44
N THR A 226 6.78 21.11 1.25
CA THR A 226 7.10 19.70 1.46
C THR A 226 6.99 19.38 2.95
N LYS A 227 6.52 18.17 3.27
CA LYS A 227 6.35 17.73 4.65
C LYS A 227 7.57 16.91 5.08
N SER A 228 8.09 17.21 6.26
CA SER A 228 9.07 16.38 6.97
C SER A 228 8.47 15.92 8.29
N TYR A 229 8.83 14.73 8.73
CA TYR A 229 8.27 14.10 9.90
C TYR A 229 9.39 13.81 10.91
N TYR A 230 9.20 14.29 12.13
CA TYR A 230 10.18 14.12 13.20
C TYR A 230 9.54 13.43 14.37
N LEU A 231 10.24 12.41 14.89
CA LEU A 231 9.94 11.80 16.17
C LEU A 231 10.78 12.52 17.23
N LEU A 232 10.11 12.96 18.30
CA LEU A 232 10.74 13.62 19.42
C LEU A 232 10.50 12.78 20.67
N GLN A 233 11.55 12.54 21.43
CA GLN A 233 11.49 11.74 22.65
C GLN A 233 12.54 12.24 23.64
N ASP A 234 12.11 12.55 24.86
CA ASP A 234 13.00 12.91 25.99
C ASP A 234 14.02 14.02 25.65
N GLY A 235 13.59 15.03 24.88
CA GLY A 235 14.43 16.15 24.46
C GLY A 235 15.32 15.88 23.23
N MET A 236 15.35 14.65 22.73
CA MET A 236 16.01 14.27 21.48
C MET A 236 15.02 14.29 20.31
N CYS A 237 15.54 14.45 19.10
CA CYS A 237 14.75 14.34 17.87
C CYS A 237 15.45 13.53 16.78
N THR A 238 14.67 12.98 15.86
CA THR A 238 15.15 12.31 14.65
C THR A 238 14.12 12.47 13.54
N GLU A 239 14.58 12.64 12.30
CA GLU A 239 13.71 12.50 11.14
C GLU A 239 13.25 11.03 11.03
N THR A 240 12.01 10.81 10.60
CA THR A 240 11.40 9.48 10.51
C THR A 240 10.49 9.38 9.29
N ASP A 241 10.30 8.17 8.79
CA ASP A 241 9.14 7.84 7.96
C ASP A 241 7.83 8.09 8.73
N LEU A 242 6.81 8.53 7.99
CA LEU A 242 5.49 8.87 8.53
C LEU A 242 4.77 7.66 9.11
N ASP A 243 4.72 6.57 8.37
CA ASP A 243 3.91 5.41 8.75
C ASP A 243 4.58 4.71 9.94
N TRP A 244 5.90 4.53 9.92
CA TRP A 244 6.64 4.04 11.08
C TRP A 244 6.52 4.97 12.30
N GLY A 245 6.63 6.29 12.10
CA GLY A 245 6.51 7.26 13.19
C GLY A 245 5.17 7.20 13.92
N ARG A 246 4.07 6.96 13.18
CA ARG A 246 2.74 6.79 13.79
C ARG A 246 2.69 5.57 14.70
N TYR A 247 3.19 4.42 14.23
CA TYR A 247 3.23 3.21 15.04
C TYR A 247 4.22 3.29 16.21
N ALA A 248 5.29 4.10 16.11
CA ALA A 248 6.15 4.40 17.25
C ALA A 248 5.37 5.06 18.39
N ILE A 249 4.54 6.07 18.08
CA ILE A 249 3.68 6.73 19.07
C ILE A 249 2.64 5.76 19.63
N LEU A 250 1.94 5.01 18.77
CA LEU A 250 0.93 4.06 19.21
C LEU A 250 1.52 2.98 20.13
N LYS A 251 2.70 2.47 19.80
CA LYS A 251 3.43 1.52 20.64
C LYS A 251 3.80 2.12 22.00
N ALA A 252 4.39 3.31 22.02
CA ALA A 252 4.81 3.97 23.26
C ALA A 252 3.62 4.22 24.20
N LEU A 253 2.45 4.54 23.64
CA LEU A 253 1.21 4.76 24.39
C LEU A 253 0.38 3.49 24.60
N ARG A 254 0.86 2.32 24.15
CA ARG A 254 0.17 1.02 24.22
C ARG A 254 -1.24 1.05 23.62
N MET A 255 -1.42 1.84 22.56
CA MET A 255 -2.67 1.95 21.83
C MET A 255 -2.68 0.94 20.68
N ASN A 256 -3.70 0.08 20.67
CA ASN A 256 -3.92 -0.91 19.63
C ASN A 256 -5.01 -0.42 18.68
N VAL A 257 -4.72 -0.37 17.38
CA VAL A 257 -5.65 0.18 16.38
C VAL A 257 -5.97 -0.77 15.23
N LEU A 258 -5.28 -1.91 15.18
CA LEU A 258 -5.47 -2.91 14.13
C LEU A 258 -6.59 -3.86 14.52
N ILE A 259 -7.60 -4.00 13.65
CA ILE A 259 -8.75 -4.88 13.87
C ILE A 259 -8.63 -6.08 12.96
N TYR A 260 -8.91 -7.27 13.48
CA TYR A 260 -8.96 -8.49 12.69
C TYR A 260 -10.30 -9.20 12.86
N ASP A 261 -10.95 -9.44 11.72
CA ASP A 261 -12.14 -10.28 11.62
C ASP A 261 -11.74 -11.69 11.21
N LYS A 262 -11.69 -12.58 12.20
CA LYS A 262 -11.37 -14.00 12.02
C LYS A 262 -12.39 -14.75 11.14
N ARG A 263 -13.65 -14.30 11.09
CA ARG A 263 -14.69 -14.98 10.31
C ARG A 263 -14.57 -14.66 8.83
N ARG A 264 -14.22 -13.39 8.52
CA ARG A 264 -14.07 -12.91 7.14
C ARG A 264 -12.63 -12.98 6.62
N PHE A 265 -11.67 -13.31 7.47
CA PHE A 265 -10.23 -13.22 7.17
C PHE A 265 -9.85 -11.81 6.67
N THR A 266 -10.37 -10.79 7.35
CA THR A 266 -10.20 -9.39 6.97
C THR A 266 -9.44 -8.64 8.05
N MET A 267 -8.39 -7.94 7.65
CA MET A 267 -7.66 -7.02 8.50
C MET A 267 -8.06 -5.59 8.17
N ALA A 268 -8.49 -4.83 9.17
CA ALA A 268 -8.82 -3.42 9.04
C ALA A 268 -7.74 -2.56 9.69
N VAL A 269 -7.25 -1.59 8.92
CA VAL A 269 -6.19 -0.65 9.29
C VAL A 269 -6.75 0.77 9.23
N PRO A 270 -6.57 1.63 10.24
CA PRO A 270 -6.97 3.03 10.14
C PRO A 270 -6.37 3.72 8.91
N ALA A 271 -7.23 4.32 8.08
CA ALA A 271 -6.78 5.02 6.87
C ALA A 271 -5.89 6.24 7.17
N SER A 272 -5.98 6.76 8.39
CA SER A 272 -5.14 7.84 8.90
C SER A 272 -3.85 7.35 9.58
N ALA A 273 -3.68 6.03 9.75
CA ALA A 273 -2.46 5.38 10.22
C ALA A 273 -2.14 4.12 9.39
N ASN A 274 -1.83 4.35 8.11
CA ASN A 274 -1.50 3.26 7.18
C ASN A 274 -0.27 2.47 7.63
N LEU A 275 -0.19 1.20 7.22
CA LEU A 275 0.93 0.33 7.55
C LEU A 275 2.22 0.78 6.84
N PRO A 276 3.40 0.57 7.42
CA PRO A 276 4.64 0.69 6.67
C PRO A 276 4.64 -0.12 5.37
N ARG A 277 5.24 0.46 4.33
CA ARG A 277 5.20 -0.01 2.93
C ARG A 277 5.24 -1.53 2.73
N LEU A 278 6.25 -2.22 3.26
CA LEU A 278 6.41 -3.66 3.04
C LEU A 278 5.36 -4.50 3.77
N LEU A 279 4.87 -4.04 4.93
CA LEU A 279 3.79 -4.70 5.65
C LEU A 279 2.47 -4.57 4.90
N GLU A 280 2.20 -3.39 4.34
CA GLU A 280 1.02 -3.19 3.50
C GLU A 280 1.06 -4.06 2.24
N ARG A 281 2.20 -4.06 1.54
CA ARG A 281 2.41 -4.90 0.36
C ARG A 281 2.19 -6.38 0.67
N ALA A 282 2.65 -6.84 1.84
CA ALA A 282 2.40 -8.22 2.26
C ALA A 282 0.91 -8.54 2.40
N LEU A 283 0.12 -7.65 3.02
CA LEU A 283 -1.32 -7.84 3.13
C LEU A 283 -2.02 -7.80 1.77
N THR A 284 -1.66 -6.86 0.90
CA THR A 284 -2.22 -6.76 -0.46
C THR A 284 -1.95 -8.02 -1.29
N LEU A 285 -0.75 -8.60 -1.19
CA LEU A 285 -0.38 -9.83 -1.90
C LEU A 285 -0.98 -11.11 -1.29
N CYS A 286 -1.79 -11.01 -0.23
CA CYS A 286 -2.60 -12.14 0.23
C CYS A 286 -3.80 -12.41 -0.68
N SER A 287 -4.33 -11.38 -1.35
CA SER A 287 -5.50 -11.50 -2.22
C SER A 287 -5.24 -11.00 -3.64
N GLY A 288 -4.30 -10.09 -3.85
CA GLY A 288 -4.12 -9.36 -5.11
C GLY A 288 -5.13 -8.22 -5.31
N TYR A 289 -5.86 -7.85 -4.26
CA TYR A 289 -6.70 -6.66 -4.24
C TYR A 289 -6.01 -5.54 -3.46
N ALA A 290 -6.06 -4.33 -4.01
CA ALA A 290 -5.74 -3.14 -3.23
C ALA A 290 -6.74 -3.00 -2.08
N ALA A 291 -6.33 -2.33 -1.00
CA ALA A 291 -7.19 -2.14 0.15
C ALA A 291 -8.45 -1.34 -0.21
N THR A 292 -9.60 -1.79 0.27
CA THR A 292 -10.88 -1.08 0.10
C THR A 292 -11.07 -0.11 1.25
N TYR A 293 -11.42 1.14 0.95
CA TYR A 293 -11.69 2.13 1.98
C TYR A 293 -13.14 2.02 2.44
N VAL A 294 -13.35 2.02 3.75
CA VAL A 294 -14.67 2.10 4.36
C VAL A 294 -14.71 3.29 5.30
N LYS A 295 -15.62 4.22 5.02
CA LYS A 295 -15.86 5.39 5.85
C LYS A 295 -16.57 4.95 7.13
N LYS A 296 -15.97 5.29 8.29
CA LYS A 296 -16.47 5.04 9.66
C LYS A 296 -16.99 3.62 9.95
N LEU A 297 -16.36 2.92 10.89
CA LEU A 297 -17.08 1.88 11.63
C LEU A 297 -17.97 2.53 12.71
N PRO A 298 -19.09 1.89 13.09
CA PRO A 298 -19.98 2.41 14.13
C PRO A 298 -19.36 2.57 15.53
N HIS A 299 -18.10 2.17 15.76
CA HIS A 299 -17.57 1.94 17.11
C HIS A 299 -16.47 2.90 17.59
N ASP A 300 -15.81 3.65 16.69
CA ASP A 300 -14.93 4.76 17.10
C ASP A 300 -15.22 6.00 16.24
N PRO A 301 -15.93 7.01 16.78
CA PRO A 301 -16.31 8.19 16.03
C PRO A 301 -15.13 9.09 15.65
N GLN A 302 -13.95 8.91 16.28
CA GLN A 302 -12.76 9.72 16.02
C GLN A 302 -11.94 9.21 14.83
N ILE A 303 -12.05 7.91 14.52
CA ILE A 303 -11.38 7.31 13.35
C ILE A 303 -12.24 7.54 12.11
N GLN A 304 -11.69 8.28 11.13
CA GLN A 304 -12.44 8.70 9.95
C GLN A 304 -12.79 7.56 8.97
N GLY A 305 -11.99 6.50 8.95
CA GLY A 305 -12.20 5.34 8.10
C GLY A 305 -11.10 4.30 8.22
N LEU A 306 -11.34 3.16 7.59
CA LEU A 306 -10.45 2.01 7.60
C LEU A 306 -10.16 1.56 6.17
N ASN A 307 -8.93 1.10 5.96
CA ASN A 307 -8.52 0.33 4.81
C ASN A 307 -8.68 -1.15 5.15
N LEU A 308 -9.44 -1.87 4.35
CA LEU A 308 -9.74 -3.28 4.51
C LEU A 308 -8.88 -4.13 3.58
N PHE A 309 -8.17 -5.07 4.16
CA PHE A 309 -7.38 -6.08 3.46
C PHE A 309 -8.08 -7.44 3.63
N THR A 310 -8.36 -8.12 2.53
CA THR A 310 -9.14 -9.37 2.51
C THR A 310 -8.25 -10.60 2.30
N ALA A 311 -8.79 -11.77 2.63
CA ALA A 311 -8.11 -13.06 2.52
C ALA A 311 -6.78 -13.11 3.28
N ILE A 312 -6.72 -12.46 4.45
CA ILE A 312 -5.52 -12.40 5.30
C ILE A 312 -5.51 -13.61 6.24
N PRO A 313 -4.58 -14.56 6.08
CA PRO A 313 -4.43 -15.68 7.01
C PRO A 313 -4.12 -15.18 8.43
N PRO A 314 -4.61 -15.86 9.49
CA PRO A 314 -4.40 -15.41 10.87
C PRO A 314 -2.93 -15.18 11.23
N GLN A 315 -2.03 -16.06 10.77
CA GLN A 315 -0.60 -15.94 11.06
C GLN A 315 0.02 -14.69 10.41
N ILE A 316 -0.43 -14.32 9.21
CA ILE A 316 0.02 -13.10 8.51
C ILE A 316 -0.49 -11.86 9.26
N ALA A 317 -1.75 -11.86 9.72
CA ALA A 317 -2.31 -10.76 10.50
C ALA A 317 -1.56 -10.58 11.83
N GLU A 318 -1.32 -11.67 12.56
CA GLU A 318 -0.61 -11.68 13.85
C GLU A 318 0.83 -11.22 13.69
N MET A 319 1.55 -11.71 12.68
CA MET A 319 2.92 -11.31 12.41
C MET A 319 3.00 -9.83 12.03
N THR A 320 2.07 -9.33 11.21
CA THR A 320 1.98 -7.91 10.85
C THR A 320 1.79 -7.03 12.09
N ALA A 321 0.85 -7.39 12.97
CA ALA A 321 0.61 -6.64 14.20
C ALA A 321 1.81 -6.69 15.15
N SER A 322 2.43 -7.86 15.33
CA SER A 322 3.60 -8.02 16.19
C SER A 322 4.77 -7.14 15.75
N LYS A 323 5.01 -7.03 14.43
CA LYS A 323 6.05 -6.14 13.88
C LYS A 323 5.81 -4.67 14.19
N LEU A 324 4.57 -4.27 14.45
CA LEU A 324 4.22 -2.90 14.81
C LEU A 324 4.10 -2.67 16.32
N GLY A 325 4.36 -3.70 17.13
CA GLY A 325 4.11 -3.64 18.58
C GLY A 325 2.63 -3.48 18.90
N GLN A 326 1.76 -4.03 18.05
CA GLN A 326 0.31 -3.98 18.18
C GLN A 326 -0.22 -5.36 18.60
N THR A 327 -1.29 -5.36 19.39
CA THR A 327 -2.15 -6.52 19.63
C THR A 327 -3.41 -6.36 18.77
N LEU A 328 -3.79 -7.41 18.04
CA LEU A 328 -4.99 -7.38 17.21
C LEU A 328 -6.26 -7.27 18.06
N LEU A 329 -7.10 -6.28 17.77
CA LEU A 329 -8.45 -6.19 18.28
C LEU A 329 -9.33 -7.19 17.51
N GLN A 330 -9.81 -8.23 18.20
CA GLN A 330 -10.62 -9.28 17.59
C GLN A 330 -12.08 -8.85 17.51
N GLN A 331 -12.57 -8.52 16.32
CA GLN A 331 -13.93 -8.00 16.13
C GLN A 331 -14.53 -8.44 14.80
N SER A 332 -15.85 -8.66 14.78
CA SER A 332 -16.59 -8.92 13.54
C SER A 332 -16.83 -7.59 12.83
N LEU A 333 -16.38 -7.49 11.58
CA LEU A 333 -16.60 -6.32 10.74
C LEU A 333 -17.91 -6.52 9.99
N ASN A 334 -18.99 -5.94 10.51
CA ASN A 334 -20.29 -5.88 9.82
C ASN A 334 -20.21 -4.86 8.68
N ILE A 335 -19.47 -5.21 7.63
CA ILE A 335 -19.40 -4.45 6.39
C ILE A 335 -20.55 -4.94 5.53
N THR A 336 -21.59 -4.11 5.40
CA THR A 336 -22.71 -4.25 4.47
C THR A 336 -22.36 -3.71 3.12
#